data_AF-A0AAW0U5M4-F1
#
_entry.id   AF-A0AAW0U5M4-F1
#
_cell.length_a   1.000
_cell.length_b   1.000
_cell.length_c   1.000
_cell.angle_alpha   90.00
_cell.angle_beta   90.00
_cell.angle_gamma   90.00
#
_symmetry.space_group_name_H-M   'P 1'
#
loop_
_entity.id
_entity.type
_entity.pdbx_description
1 polymer ?
#
loop_
_entity_poly.entity_id
_entity_poly.type
_entity_poly.pdbx_seq_one_letter_code
_entity_poly.pdbx_strand_id
1 'polypeptide(L)'
;MSQRNLLPALPASQDDSSLANLWRHGLRNQKDSNGEALRSDDPAPKTYLTPPHGEVMNWVPQDSAHPLYVPENANFLREILFDNMVQVEVKPDDPRMSEPKGLQVTNLNGKTLTFTRDASGVQVEGIPVTDSKINEDGTVSFTLQESLFGHRERVRDAWEKMPKPSARFGPFGGGHPMNAPPPPPEPF
;
A
#
# COMPACT_ATOMS: atom_id res chain seq x y z
N MET A 1 25.13 -8.33 -6.36
CA MET A 1 24.00 -7.38 -6.42
C MET A 1 23.42 -7.28 -5.03
N SER A 2 23.31 -6.07 -4.48
CA SER A 2 22.86 -5.87 -3.10
C SER A 2 21.37 -6.20 -2.99
N GLN A 3 20.99 -7.18 -2.16
CA GLN A 3 19.62 -7.63 -1.91
C GLN A 3 18.71 -6.58 -1.23
N ARG A 4 19.24 -5.38 -0.93
CA ARG A 4 18.58 -4.30 -0.17
C ARG A 4 17.30 -3.71 -0.78
N ASN A 5 16.79 -4.26 -1.88
CA ASN A 5 15.61 -3.75 -2.59
C ASN A 5 14.48 -4.78 -2.70
N LEU A 6 14.55 -5.90 -1.98
CA LEU A 6 13.48 -6.89 -1.97
C LEU A 6 12.53 -6.62 -0.80
N LEU A 7 11.22 -6.71 -1.06
CA LEU A 7 10.21 -6.65 -0.03
C LEU A 7 10.45 -7.78 0.98
N PRO A 8 10.45 -7.48 2.29
CA PRO A 8 10.53 -8.49 3.33
C PRO A 8 9.28 -9.38 3.32
N ALA A 9 9.38 -10.55 3.94
CA ALA A 9 8.24 -11.45 4.11
C ALA A 9 7.13 -10.79 4.95
N LEU A 10 5.88 -11.12 4.65
CA LEU A 10 4.72 -10.71 5.44
C LEU A 10 4.85 -11.26 6.88
N PRO A 11 4.50 -10.48 7.92
CA PRO A 11 4.27 -10.97 9.26
C PRO A 11 3.34 -12.18 9.23
N ALA A 12 3.54 -13.10 10.17
CA ALA A 12 2.69 -14.28 10.30
C ALA A 12 1.27 -13.89 10.73
N SER A 13 1.11 -12.75 11.40
CA SER A 13 -0.19 -12.18 11.75
C SER A 13 -1.02 -11.89 10.50
N GLN A 14 -2.25 -12.41 10.47
CA GLN A 14 -3.21 -12.08 9.43
C GLN A 14 -3.78 -10.69 9.66
N ASP A 15 -3.08 -9.69 9.12
CA ASP A 15 -3.62 -8.34 8.99
C ASP A 15 -4.39 -8.21 7.68
N ASP A 16 -5.66 -7.78 7.77
CA ASP A 16 -6.52 -7.52 6.61
C ASP A 16 -6.48 -6.04 6.17
N SER A 17 -5.51 -5.27 6.69
CA SER A 17 -5.30 -3.89 6.28
C SER A 17 -5.04 -3.76 4.77
N SER A 18 -5.42 -2.61 4.23
CA SER A 18 -5.15 -2.29 2.81
C SER A 18 -3.64 -2.29 2.51
N LEU A 19 -2.79 -1.97 3.48
CA LEU A 19 -1.34 -2.06 3.34
C LEU A 19 -0.87 -3.51 3.20
N ALA A 20 -1.43 -4.44 4.00
CA ALA A 20 -1.14 -5.86 3.86
C ALA A 20 -1.53 -6.39 2.46
N ASN A 21 -2.63 -5.89 1.88
CA ASN A 21 -3.02 -6.24 0.52
C ASN A 21 -2.02 -5.74 -0.55
N LEU A 22 -1.55 -4.50 -0.42
CA LEU A 22 -0.47 -3.95 -1.26
C LEU A 22 0.81 -4.76 -1.11
N TRP A 23 1.17 -5.15 0.11
CA TRP A 23 2.35 -5.95 0.39
C TRP A 23 2.27 -7.33 -0.25
N ARG A 24 1.14 -8.04 -0.08
CA ARG A 24 0.90 -9.34 -0.74
C ARG A 24 0.99 -9.21 -2.26
N HIS A 25 0.46 -8.14 -2.84
CA HIS A 25 0.61 -7.89 -4.27
C HIS A 25 2.08 -7.68 -4.67
N GLY A 26 2.83 -6.87 -3.93
CA GLY A 26 4.26 -6.66 -4.17
C GLY A 26 5.05 -7.96 -4.11
N LEU A 27 4.83 -8.79 -3.09
CA LEU A 27 5.50 -10.09 -2.94
C LEU A 27 5.19 -11.05 -4.10
N ARG A 28 3.94 -11.09 -4.59
CA ARG A 28 3.57 -11.94 -5.74
C ARG A 28 4.25 -11.53 -7.04
N ASN A 29 4.58 -10.24 -7.19
CA ASN A 29 5.17 -9.68 -8.41
C ASN A 29 6.68 -9.46 -8.30
N GLN A 30 7.27 -9.73 -7.14
CA GLN A 30 8.70 -9.70 -6.93
C GLN A 30 9.34 -10.97 -7.52
N LYS A 31 9.66 -10.91 -8.81
CA LYS A 31 10.19 -12.03 -9.59
C LYS A 31 11.48 -11.64 -10.32
N ASP A 32 12.31 -12.62 -10.62
CA ASP A 32 13.47 -12.44 -11.50
C ASP A 32 13.07 -12.37 -12.98
N SER A 33 14.06 -12.25 -13.87
CA SER A 33 13.82 -12.20 -15.32
C SER A 33 13.20 -13.47 -15.90
N ASN A 34 13.30 -14.59 -15.18
CA ASN A 34 12.73 -15.88 -15.59
C ASN A 34 11.33 -16.09 -14.99
N GLY A 35 10.84 -15.16 -14.16
CA GLY A 35 9.55 -15.25 -13.49
C GLY A 35 9.58 -16.01 -12.16
N GLU A 36 10.77 -16.39 -11.67
CA GLU A 36 10.96 -17.06 -10.39
C GLU A 36 10.82 -16.08 -9.23
N ALA A 37 10.17 -16.49 -8.14
CA ALA A 37 9.93 -15.63 -7.00
C ALA A 37 11.24 -15.26 -6.28
N LEU A 38 11.51 -13.96 -6.14
CA LEU A 38 12.64 -13.45 -5.38
C LEU A 38 12.23 -13.25 -3.92
N ARG A 39 13.02 -13.80 -2.99
CA ARG A 39 12.82 -13.65 -1.55
C ARG A 39 13.90 -12.76 -0.97
N SER A 40 13.50 -11.88 -0.06
CA SER A 40 14.47 -11.14 0.75
C SER A 40 15.04 -12.06 1.83
N ASP A 41 16.34 -11.94 2.09
CA ASP A 41 17.00 -12.51 3.26
C ASP A 41 16.91 -11.57 4.48
N ASP A 42 16.38 -10.35 4.28
CA ASP A 42 16.15 -9.40 5.37
C ASP A 42 15.07 -9.91 6.33
N PRO A 43 15.23 -9.68 7.65
CA PRO A 43 14.21 -10.06 8.60
C PRO A 43 12.88 -9.34 8.31
N ALA A 44 11.76 -9.97 8.67
CA ALA A 44 10.47 -9.30 8.64
C ALA A 44 10.49 -8.04 9.53
N PRO A 45 9.79 -6.96 9.15
CA PRO A 45 9.70 -5.78 9.99
C PRO A 45 8.98 -6.12 11.30
N LYS A 46 9.45 -5.52 12.38
CA LYS A 46 8.86 -5.70 13.72
C LYS A 46 7.79 -4.66 14.02
N THR A 47 7.80 -3.54 13.30
CA THR A 47 6.76 -2.52 13.39
C THR A 47 6.33 -2.10 12.00
N TYR A 48 5.04 -1.91 11.78
CA TYR A 48 4.52 -1.32 10.55
C TYR A 48 3.41 -0.31 10.82
N LEU A 49 3.34 0.70 9.95
CA LEU A 49 2.42 1.83 10.01
C LEU A 49 1.40 1.66 8.91
N THR A 50 0.11 1.68 9.24
CA THR A 50 -0.96 1.41 8.28
C THR A 50 -1.82 2.65 8.02
N PRO A 51 -2.29 2.76 6.76
CA PRO A 51 -3.49 3.43 6.37
C PRO A 51 -4.60 3.46 7.43
N PRO A 52 -5.36 4.53 7.70
CA PRO A 52 -6.75 4.36 8.10
C PRO A 52 -7.45 3.29 7.25
N HIS A 53 -8.30 2.49 7.90
CA HIS A 53 -9.01 1.41 7.22
C HIS A 53 -9.80 1.94 6.02
N GLY A 54 -9.61 1.31 4.86
CA GLY A 54 -10.27 1.72 3.60
C GLY A 54 -9.67 2.95 2.92
N GLU A 55 -8.67 3.64 3.49
CA GLU A 55 -8.12 4.86 2.87
C GLU A 55 -7.46 4.56 1.53
N VAL A 56 -6.62 3.53 1.47
CA VAL A 56 -5.89 3.14 0.26
C VAL A 56 -6.84 2.88 -0.92
N MET A 57 -7.99 2.24 -0.67
CA MET A 57 -8.98 1.96 -1.73
C MET A 57 -9.67 3.24 -2.23
N ASN A 58 -9.63 4.31 -1.44
CA ASN A 58 -10.20 5.62 -1.76
C ASN A 58 -9.14 6.64 -2.20
N TRP A 59 -7.88 6.23 -2.39
CA TRP A 59 -6.84 7.08 -2.99
C TRP A 59 -7.10 7.34 -4.47
N VAL A 60 -7.84 6.46 -5.12
CA VAL A 60 -8.33 6.59 -6.51
C VAL A 60 -9.84 6.35 -6.55
N PRO A 61 -10.55 6.76 -7.62
CA PRO A 61 -11.94 6.39 -7.81
C PRO A 61 -12.14 4.87 -7.80
N GLN A 62 -13.21 4.39 -7.18
CA GLN A 62 -13.45 2.96 -6.96
C GLN A 62 -13.64 2.15 -8.26
N ASP A 63 -14.02 2.82 -9.35
CA ASP A 63 -14.21 2.26 -10.68
C ASP A 63 -12.95 2.34 -11.56
N SER A 64 -11.82 2.75 -11.00
CA SER A 64 -10.57 2.96 -11.72
C SER A 64 -9.50 1.92 -11.40
N ALA A 65 -8.62 1.68 -12.37
CA ALA A 65 -7.42 0.89 -12.13
C ALA A 65 -6.49 1.60 -11.13
N HIS A 66 -6.12 0.90 -10.06
CA HIS A 66 -5.28 1.47 -9.01
C HIS A 66 -3.79 1.42 -9.43
N PRO A 67 -3.06 2.56 -9.45
CA PRO A 67 -1.70 2.65 -10.00
C PRO A 67 -0.69 1.76 -9.27
N LEU A 68 -0.88 1.50 -7.99
CA LEU A 68 0.02 0.61 -7.23
C LEU A 68 -0.10 -0.89 -7.58
N TYR A 69 -1.06 -1.28 -8.42
CA TYR A 69 -1.25 -2.68 -8.86
C TYR A 69 -0.72 -2.95 -10.27
N VAL A 70 -0.12 -1.94 -10.93
CA VAL A 70 0.47 -2.11 -12.27
C VAL A 70 2.00 -2.27 -12.20
N PRO A 71 2.61 -3.10 -13.07
CA PRO A 71 4.04 -3.37 -13.04
C PRO A 71 4.92 -2.12 -13.14
N GLU A 72 4.48 -1.11 -13.90
CA GLU A 72 5.20 0.15 -14.14
C GLU A 72 5.46 0.92 -12.85
N ASN A 73 4.61 0.74 -11.84
CA ASN A 73 4.70 1.40 -10.55
C ASN A 73 5.23 0.48 -9.44
N ALA A 74 5.81 -0.68 -9.77
CA ALA A 74 6.33 -1.62 -8.76
C ALA A 74 7.37 -0.99 -7.80
N ASN A 75 8.21 -0.08 -8.32
CA ASN A 75 9.15 0.66 -7.47
C ASN A 75 8.45 1.65 -6.53
N PHE A 76 7.38 2.31 -7.01
CA PHE A 76 6.60 3.24 -6.20
C PHE A 76 5.80 2.51 -5.11
N LEU A 77 5.19 1.37 -5.45
CA LEU A 77 4.59 0.47 -4.47
C LEU A 77 5.60 0.08 -3.38
N ARG A 78 6.81 -0.33 -3.78
CA ARG A 78 7.86 -0.71 -2.85
C ARG A 78 8.26 0.46 -1.94
N GLU A 79 8.41 1.65 -2.50
CA GLU A 79 8.72 2.86 -1.73
C GLU A 79 7.68 3.11 -0.64
N ILE A 80 6.38 3.03 -0.97
CA ILE A 80 5.28 3.18 0.00
C ILE A 80 5.38 2.12 1.09
N LEU A 81 5.61 0.86 0.73
CA LEU A 81 5.74 -0.23 1.70
C LEU A 81 6.94 0.01 2.64
N PHE A 82 8.10 0.36 2.09
CA PHE A 82 9.32 0.61 2.88
C PHE A 82 9.21 1.84 3.76
N ASP A 83 8.46 2.86 3.32
CA ASP A 83 8.18 4.04 4.12
C ASP A 83 7.38 3.71 5.39
N ASN A 84 6.56 2.67 5.33
CA ASN A 84 5.64 2.24 6.39
C ASN A 84 6.18 1.06 7.24
N MET A 85 7.41 0.60 7.00
CA MET A 85 7.98 -0.57 7.68
C MET A 85 9.24 -0.21 8.47
N VAL A 86 9.36 -0.76 9.67
CA VAL A 86 10.48 -0.54 10.58
C VAL A 86 10.99 -1.88 11.11
N GLN A 87 12.32 -2.06 11.08
CA GLN A 87 12.97 -3.31 11.49
C GLN A 87 12.94 -3.53 13.01
N VAL A 88 12.86 -2.44 13.78
CA VAL A 88 12.84 -2.47 15.25
C VAL A 88 11.41 -2.52 15.79
N GLU A 89 11.26 -3.13 16.96
CA GLU A 89 10.01 -3.14 17.71
C GLU A 89 9.83 -1.77 18.38
N VAL A 90 8.72 -1.12 18.10
CA VAL A 90 8.30 0.13 18.73
C VAL A 90 7.01 -0.16 19.47
N LYS A 91 7.09 -0.32 20.79
CA LYS A 91 5.89 -0.60 21.58
C LYS A 91 5.02 0.64 21.69
N PRO A 92 3.68 0.50 21.68
CA PRO A 92 2.81 1.65 21.82
C PRO A 92 3.08 2.46 23.10
N ASP A 93 3.44 1.79 24.19
CA ASP A 93 3.72 2.35 25.52
C ASP A 93 5.21 2.72 25.76
N ASP A 94 6.01 2.82 24.70
CA ASP A 94 7.44 3.13 24.84
C ASP A 94 7.65 4.51 25.51
N PRO A 95 8.32 4.57 26.69
CA PRO A 95 8.46 5.81 27.45
C PRO A 95 9.29 6.87 26.71
N ARG A 96 10.14 6.47 25.75
CA ARG A 96 10.96 7.38 24.95
C ARG A 96 10.13 8.28 24.05
N MET A 97 8.89 7.90 23.73
CA MET A 97 7.97 8.74 22.96
C MET A 97 7.60 10.04 23.68
N SER A 98 7.70 10.08 25.01
CA SER A 98 7.42 11.27 25.82
C SER A 98 8.65 12.14 26.08
N GLU A 99 9.83 11.77 25.56
CA GLU A 99 11.01 12.62 25.62
C GLU A 99 10.88 13.82 24.68
N PRO A 100 11.57 14.95 24.93
CA PRO A 100 11.45 16.16 24.12
C PRO A 100 11.73 15.99 22.62
N LYS A 101 12.52 14.98 22.23
CA LYS A 101 12.81 14.66 20.82
C LYS A 101 11.95 13.53 20.24
N GLY A 102 11.10 12.91 21.06
CA GLY A 102 10.40 11.67 20.74
C GLY A 102 11.35 10.49 20.53
N LEU A 103 10.75 9.33 20.27
CA LEU A 103 11.45 8.13 19.84
C LEU A 103 11.72 8.21 18.33
N GLN A 104 12.98 8.26 17.94
CA GLN A 104 13.39 8.29 16.54
C GLN A 104 13.80 6.90 16.07
N VAL A 105 13.22 6.44 14.96
CA VAL A 105 13.52 5.14 14.34
C VAL A 105 13.66 5.30 12.82
N THR A 106 14.49 4.49 12.19
CA THR A 106 14.66 4.51 10.74
C THR A 106 13.77 3.46 10.08
N ASN A 107 12.99 3.86 9.08
CA ASN A 107 12.20 2.94 8.27
C ASN A 107 13.06 2.20 7.23
N LEU A 108 12.48 1.22 6.53
CA LEU A 108 13.21 0.44 5.52
C LEU A 108 13.62 1.27 4.30
N ASN A 109 13.02 2.45 4.10
CA ASN A 109 13.42 3.40 3.06
C ASN A 109 14.54 4.37 3.51
N GLY A 110 15.09 4.19 4.71
CA GLY A 110 16.18 5.01 5.25
C GLY A 110 15.74 6.38 5.79
N LYS A 111 14.44 6.65 5.88
CA LYS A 111 13.91 7.89 6.48
C LYS A 111 13.78 7.71 7.99
N THR A 112 14.11 8.77 8.74
CA THR A 112 13.82 8.82 10.18
C THR A 112 12.36 9.15 10.40
N LEU A 113 11.69 8.32 11.19
CA LEU A 113 10.36 8.51 11.73
C LEU A 113 10.46 8.90 13.20
N THR A 114 9.65 9.87 13.61
CA THR A 114 9.59 10.40 14.97
C THR A 114 8.25 10.02 15.59
N PHE A 115 8.31 9.18 16.62
CA PHE A 115 7.18 8.80 17.44
C PHE A 115 7.14 9.71 18.67
N THR A 116 6.04 10.43 18.85
CA THR A 116 5.80 11.27 20.03
C THR A 116 4.56 10.81 20.77
N ARG A 117 4.53 11.06 22.08
CA ARG A 117 3.37 10.79 22.92
C ARG A 117 3.11 11.99 23.82
N ASP A 118 1.91 12.54 23.70
CA ASP A 118 1.41 13.62 24.56
C ASP A 118 0.04 13.25 25.18
N ALA A 119 -0.67 14.24 25.72
CA ALA A 119 -1.98 14.03 26.34
C ALA A 119 -3.07 13.56 25.36
N SER A 120 -2.88 13.76 24.06
CA SER A 120 -3.81 13.33 22.99
C SER A 120 -3.57 11.90 22.52
N GLY A 121 -2.40 11.33 22.81
CA GLY A 121 -2.03 9.98 22.41
C GLY A 121 -0.69 9.91 21.70
N VAL A 122 -0.49 8.83 20.94
CA VAL A 122 0.71 8.63 20.11
C VAL A 122 0.54 9.33 18.77
N GLN A 123 1.61 9.94 18.28
CA GLN A 123 1.69 10.51 16.94
C GLN A 123 2.96 10.00 16.25
N VAL A 124 2.92 9.88 14.93
CA VAL A 124 4.08 9.54 14.10
C VAL A 124 4.23 10.60 13.04
N GLU A 125 5.39 11.27 12.98
CA GLU A 125 5.60 12.42 12.07
C GLU A 125 4.51 13.51 12.21
N GLY A 126 4.00 13.69 13.44
CA GLY A 126 2.89 14.61 13.74
C GLY A 126 1.49 14.13 13.32
N ILE A 127 1.38 12.94 12.74
CA ILE A 127 0.11 12.32 12.38
C ILE A 127 -0.41 11.50 13.57
N PRO A 128 -1.63 11.75 14.07
CA PRO A 128 -2.20 10.97 15.15
C PRO A 128 -2.33 9.48 14.82
N VAL A 129 -2.03 8.64 15.80
CA VAL A 129 -2.33 7.21 15.79
C VAL A 129 -3.76 7.01 16.27
N THR A 130 -4.58 6.36 15.47
CA THR A 130 -5.98 6.04 15.79
C THR A 130 -6.13 4.69 16.48
N ASP A 131 -5.25 3.74 16.17
CA ASP A 131 -5.20 2.42 16.81
C ASP A 131 -3.77 1.89 16.84
N SER A 132 -3.46 1.06 17.84
CA SER A 132 -2.17 0.39 17.93
C SER A 132 -2.32 -0.98 18.58
N LYS A 133 -1.65 -1.98 18.02
CA LYS A 133 -1.79 -3.36 18.46
C LYS A 133 -0.45 -4.09 18.39
N ILE A 134 -0.22 -4.96 19.38
CA ILE A 134 0.81 -6.00 19.29
C ILE A 134 0.11 -7.26 18.79
N ASN A 135 0.55 -7.77 17.66
CA ASN A 135 0.00 -8.95 17.02
C ASN A 135 0.49 -10.24 17.70
N GLU A 136 -0.17 -11.36 17.39
CA GLU A 136 0.16 -12.68 17.98
C GLU A 136 1.60 -13.13 17.70
N ASP A 137 2.17 -12.69 16.58
CA ASP A 137 3.56 -12.97 16.20
C ASP A 137 4.58 -11.96 16.80
N GLY A 138 4.11 -11.05 17.65
CA GLY A 138 4.92 -10.02 18.30
C GLY A 138 5.17 -8.77 17.44
N THR A 139 4.70 -8.73 16.19
CA THR A 139 4.80 -7.51 15.38
C THR A 139 3.88 -6.42 15.91
N VAL A 140 4.29 -5.16 15.78
CA VAL A 140 3.49 -4.00 16.22
C VAL A 140 2.91 -3.29 15.01
N SER A 141 1.60 -3.06 15.02
CA SER A 141 0.91 -2.25 14.03
C SER A 141 0.43 -0.94 14.64
N PHE A 142 0.65 0.17 13.95
CA PHE A 142 -0.01 1.45 14.24
C PHE A 142 -0.90 1.82 13.06
N THR A 143 -2.13 2.21 13.33
CA THR A 143 -3.05 2.79 12.34
C THR A 143 -2.98 4.29 12.45
N LEU A 144 -2.52 4.96 11.40
CA LEU A 144 -2.43 6.42 11.37
C LEU A 144 -3.79 7.04 11.06
N GLN A 145 -3.96 8.34 11.30
CA GLN A 145 -5.14 9.09 10.85
C GLN A 145 -5.05 9.50 9.37
N GLU A 146 -3.83 9.56 8.83
CA GLU A 146 -3.55 9.96 7.45
C GLU A 146 -2.35 9.16 6.90
N SER A 147 -2.19 9.15 5.57
CA SER A 147 -1.05 8.51 4.93
C SER A 147 0.27 9.26 5.17
N LEU A 148 1.37 8.53 5.39
CA LEU A 148 2.71 9.13 5.48
C LEU A 148 3.13 9.80 4.18
N PHE A 149 3.99 10.83 4.29
CA PHE A 149 4.76 11.42 3.19
C PHE A 149 3.94 11.79 1.93
N GLY A 150 2.67 12.16 2.11
CA GLY A 150 1.76 12.51 1.01
C GLY A 150 1.56 11.36 0.01
N HIS A 151 1.57 10.10 0.48
CA HIS A 151 1.39 8.92 -0.38
C HIS A 151 0.08 9.02 -1.17
N ARG A 152 -1.00 9.47 -0.54
CA ARG A 152 -2.30 9.67 -1.22
C ARG A 152 -2.20 10.58 -2.44
N GLU A 153 -1.59 11.75 -2.29
CA GLU A 153 -1.44 12.74 -3.36
C GLU A 153 -0.60 12.15 -4.49
N ARG A 154 0.51 11.49 -4.15
CA ARG A 154 1.39 10.87 -5.14
C ARG A 154 0.73 9.70 -5.88
N VAL A 155 -0.12 8.93 -5.20
CA VAL A 155 -0.95 7.89 -5.82
C VAL A 155 -1.97 8.51 -6.77
N ARG A 156 -2.64 9.60 -6.37
CA ARG A 156 -3.55 10.33 -7.25
C ARG A 156 -2.82 10.86 -8.48
N ASP A 157 -1.66 11.47 -8.33
CA ASP A 157 -0.85 11.98 -9.44
C ASP A 157 -0.41 10.86 -10.39
N ALA A 158 -0.06 9.68 -9.85
CA ALA A 158 0.27 8.52 -10.65
C ALA A 158 -0.95 8.02 -11.43
N TRP A 159 -2.13 7.98 -10.80
CA TRP A 159 -3.39 7.61 -11.44
C TRP A 159 -3.78 8.58 -12.56
N GLU A 160 -3.63 9.90 -12.36
CA GLU A 160 -3.94 10.90 -13.38
C GLU A 160 -3.10 10.76 -14.65
N LYS A 161 -1.88 10.23 -14.52
CA LYS A 161 -0.93 9.98 -15.61
C LYS A 161 -1.14 8.63 -16.28
N MET A 162 -1.94 7.74 -15.71
CA MET A 162 -2.23 6.45 -16.34
C MET A 162 -3.02 6.66 -17.64
N PRO A 163 -2.79 5.83 -18.67
CA PRO A 163 -3.65 5.81 -19.85
C PRO A 163 -5.09 5.54 -19.40
N LYS A 164 -5.95 6.57 -19.48
CA LYS A 164 -7.37 6.37 -19.21
C LYS A 164 -7.92 5.51 -20.36
N PRO A 165 -8.70 4.46 -20.07
CA PRO A 165 -9.36 3.71 -21.12
C PRO A 165 -10.10 4.74 -21.97
N SER A 166 -9.79 4.78 -23.27
CA SER A 166 -10.55 5.61 -24.20
C SER A 166 -12.01 5.22 -24.01
N ALA A 167 -12.90 6.20 -23.91
CA ALA A 167 -14.33 6.00 -23.77
C ALA A 167 -14.87 5.26 -25.02
N ARG A 168 -14.63 3.95 -25.10
CA ARG A 168 -15.14 3.08 -26.16
C ARG A 168 -16.48 2.45 -25.78
N PHE A 169 -16.96 2.73 -24.57
CA PHE A 169 -18.32 2.48 -24.13
C PHE A 169 -18.85 3.72 -23.40
N GLY A 170 -19.71 4.48 -24.08
CA GLY A 170 -20.55 5.49 -23.44
C GLY A 170 -21.66 4.85 -22.60
N PRO A 171 -22.44 5.64 -21.84
CA PRO A 171 -23.36 5.14 -20.81
C PRO A 171 -24.71 4.64 -21.34
N PHE A 172 -24.81 4.30 -22.63
CA PHE A 172 -26.02 3.74 -23.23
C PHE A 172 -25.66 2.57 -24.14
N GLY A 173 -26.42 1.49 -24.00
CA GLY A 173 -26.15 0.21 -24.65
C GLY A 173 -26.30 0.20 -26.16
N GLY A 174 -26.16 -1.01 -26.72
CA GLY A 174 -26.72 -1.36 -28.02
C GLY A 174 -25.96 -0.83 -29.23
N GLY A 175 -24.69 -1.21 -29.38
CA GLY A 175 -24.01 -1.17 -30.68
C GLY A 175 -24.29 -2.43 -31.51
N HIS A 176 -25.55 -2.83 -31.69
CA HIS A 176 -25.87 -3.66 -32.86
C HIS A 176 -25.67 -2.75 -34.08
N PRO A 177 -24.89 -3.14 -35.10
CA PRO A 177 -24.84 -2.37 -36.33
C PRO A 177 -26.24 -2.38 -36.97
N MET A 178 -26.97 -1.28 -36.84
CA MET A 178 -28.24 -0.99 -37.53
C MET A 178 -27.98 -0.72 -39.03
N ASN A 179 -27.39 -1.71 -39.71
CA ASN A 179 -27.26 -1.79 -41.16
C ASN A 179 -26.96 -3.20 -41.69
N ALA A 180 -27.14 -4.25 -40.87
CA ALA A 180 -27.20 -5.60 -41.39
C ALA A 180 -28.61 -5.83 -41.98
N PRO A 181 -28.75 -6.14 -43.28
CA PRO A 181 -30.04 -6.59 -43.81
C PRO A 181 -30.49 -7.84 -43.03
N PRO A 182 -31.80 -8.01 -42.79
CA PRO A 182 -32.30 -9.16 -42.06
C PRO A 182 -31.87 -10.46 -42.77
N PRO A 183 -31.49 -11.51 -42.02
CA PRO A 183 -31.17 -12.80 -42.61
C PRO A 183 -32.39 -13.31 -43.39
N PRO A 184 -32.19 -13.97 -44.54
CA PRO A 184 -33.30 -14.52 -45.32
C PRO A 184 -34.07 -15.55 -44.47
N PRO A 185 -35.42 -15.64 -44.62
CA PRO A 185 -36.20 -16.63 -43.90
C PRO A 185 -35.75 -18.04 -44.28
N GLU A 186 -35.50 -18.88 -43.28
CA GLU A 186 -35.17 -20.29 -43.48
C GLU A 186 -36.38 -21.03 -44.08
N PRO A 187 -36.17 -21.91 -45.08
CA PRO A 187 -37.23 -22.74 -45.61
C PRO A 187 -37.62 -23.82 -44.59
N PHE A 188 -38.93 -23.97 -44.38
CA PHE A 188 -39.54 -25.08 -43.65
C PHE A 188 -39.33 -26.42 -44.36
#